data_AF-A0A4W6DHF3-F1
#
_entry.id   AF-A0A4W6DHF3-F1
#
_cell.length_a   1.000
_cell.length_b   1.000
_cell.length_c   1.000
_cell.angle_alpha   90.00
_cell.angle_beta   90.00
_cell.angle_gamma   90.00
#
_symmetry.space_group_name_H-M   'P 1'
#
loop_
_entity.id
_entity.type
_entity.pdbx_description
1 polymer ?
#
loop_
_entity_poly.entity_id
_entity_poly.type
_entity_poly.pdbx_seq_one_letter_code
_entity_poly.pdbx_strand_id
1 'polypeptide(L)'
;MAEGGDVEWELSKENIQPLKRGRDISALHQALSQQQDGLSSAINQQRQAFESELRMYDGDDPLDVWDRYIKWTEQTFPQGGKESNLATLLERAVTRFTEEKKYHNDPRYVDLWIKFAETCPEPLDIYRYMQAQEIGVTQASLYIAWSEEYENQGNCRKADLVYQEGFKRGAEPHDKLLQFHKALQARVSRQVMMHVEEEEDSDDEPKEPERVCLADLRHKGKKKAIAPVNRTGPAIRSISGGLQSRGAPVLGNASNSRLVIFDENKSWMAPPTSRAKENEQRPEKWCDVKAPPPPKPTFQPFVEESDQPPTMTPCKINPAVNTVLSARKPCREETPLKRLQEHHQQQKEAESGKPQEQSMYCKELLLSGATEFCFEELRAERYFKKMAQESQEARGQKDQASGSAAN
;
A
#
# COMPACT_ATOMS: atom_id res chain seq x y z
N MET A 1 13.08 -8.31 41.32
CA MET A 1 13.64 -7.12 40.66
C MET A 1 13.75 -7.45 39.19
N ALA A 2 12.82 -6.97 38.37
CA ALA A 2 12.76 -7.18 36.94
C ALA A 2 12.61 -5.79 36.28
N GLU A 3 13.67 -4.98 36.39
CA GLU A 3 13.79 -3.67 35.75
C GLU A 3 15.05 -3.75 34.89
N GLY A 4 14.89 -4.06 33.60
CA GLY A 4 16.03 -4.21 32.68
C GLY A 4 15.66 -4.60 31.26
N GLY A 5 14.44 -5.11 31.02
CA GLY A 5 13.94 -5.40 29.67
C GLY A 5 13.38 -4.18 28.93
N ASP A 6 13.07 -3.09 29.63
CA ASP A 6 12.29 -1.97 29.08
C ASP A 6 13.09 -0.99 28.21
N VAL A 7 14.42 -1.18 28.08
CA VAL A 7 15.32 -0.19 27.46
C VAL A 7 15.49 -0.40 25.95
N GLU A 8 15.34 -1.63 25.46
CA GLU A 8 15.67 -1.95 24.06
C GLU A 8 14.69 -1.32 23.05
N TRP A 9 13.39 -1.32 23.37
CA TRP A 9 12.39 -0.71 22.49
C TRP A 9 12.42 0.82 22.56
N GLU A 10 12.79 1.41 23.70
CA GLU A 10 12.97 2.87 23.82
C GLU A 10 14.10 3.39 22.91
N LEU A 11 15.19 2.63 22.77
CA LEU A 11 16.30 2.95 21.87
C LEU A 11 15.89 2.94 20.39
N SER A 12 14.86 2.16 20.05
CA SER A 12 14.39 1.97 18.68
C SER A 12 12.98 2.54 18.43
N LYS A 13 12.42 3.33 19.35
CA LYS A 13 11.03 3.83 19.23
C LYS A 13 10.77 4.67 17.98
N GLU A 14 11.76 5.43 17.53
CA GLU A 14 11.70 6.22 16.28
C GLU A 14 11.65 5.32 15.03
N ASN A 15 12.04 4.06 15.16
CA ASN A 15 12.04 3.03 14.13
C ASN A 15 10.81 2.11 14.23
N ILE A 16 9.82 2.44 15.06
CA ILE A 16 8.62 1.63 15.23
C ILE A 16 7.44 2.39 14.63
N GLN A 17 6.91 1.89 13.52
CA GLN A 17 5.70 2.42 12.91
C GLN A 17 4.51 2.27 13.87
N PRO A 18 3.80 3.37 14.20
CA PRO A 18 2.57 3.32 14.98
C PRO A 18 1.48 2.57 14.20
N LEU A 19 0.90 1.54 14.81
CA LEU A 19 -0.21 0.78 14.24
C LEU A 19 -1.47 1.01 15.08
N LYS A 20 -2.64 1.20 14.44
CA LYS A 20 -3.93 1.40 15.14
C LYS A 20 -4.29 0.25 16.09
N ARG A 21 -3.86 -0.97 15.78
CA ARG A 21 -4.10 -2.18 16.59
C ARG A 21 -3.04 -2.40 17.68
N GLY A 22 -1.98 -1.60 17.71
CA GLY A 22 -0.80 -1.84 18.53
C GLY A 22 0.10 -2.94 17.97
N ARG A 23 1.17 -3.25 18.72
CA ARG A 23 2.14 -4.32 18.41
C ARG A 23 2.26 -5.24 19.62
N ASP A 24 2.55 -6.50 19.35
CA ASP A 24 2.92 -7.45 20.41
C ASP A 24 4.34 -7.13 20.89
N ILE A 25 4.49 -6.91 22.21
CA ILE A 25 5.75 -6.55 22.86
C ILE A 25 6.77 -7.69 22.69
N SER A 26 6.36 -8.95 22.82
CA SER A 26 7.28 -10.08 22.68
C SER A 26 7.82 -10.21 21.27
N ALA A 27 6.95 -10.06 20.26
CA ALA A 27 7.36 -10.08 18.86
C ALA A 27 8.22 -8.87 18.49
N LEU A 28 7.94 -7.71 19.10
CA LEU A 28 8.75 -6.50 18.94
C LEU A 28 10.17 -6.68 19.48
N HIS A 29 10.34 -7.22 20.69
CA HIS A 29 11.66 -7.53 21.23
C HIS A 29 12.43 -8.49 20.32
N GLN A 30 11.77 -9.54 19.85
CA GLN A 30 12.39 -10.48 18.91
C GLN A 30 12.82 -9.81 17.60
N ALA A 31 11.99 -8.91 17.06
CA ALA A 31 12.32 -8.18 15.84
C ALA A 31 13.50 -7.21 16.04
N LEU A 32 13.55 -6.52 17.19
CA LEU A 32 14.62 -5.58 17.51
C LEU A 32 15.96 -6.29 17.73
N SER A 33 15.96 -7.42 18.45
CA SER A 33 17.17 -8.21 18.66
C SER A 33 17.71 -8.78 17.33
N GLN A 34 16.82 -9.29 16.48
CA GLN A 34 17.18 -9.87 15.18
C GLN A 34 17.72 -8.83 14.18
N GLN A 35 17.29 -7.56 14.29
CA GLN A 35 17.79 -6.47 13.44
C GLN A 35 19.24 -6.08 13.79
N GLN A 36 19.63 -6.23 15.06
CA GLN A 36 20.95 -5.83 15.56
C GLN A 36 22.04 -6.87 15.22
N ASP A 37 21.68 -8.15 15.17
CA ASP A 37 22.62 -9.26 14.96
C ASP A 37 22.96 -9.55 13.48
N GLY A 38 22.42 -8.79 12.51
CA GLY A 38 22.63 -9.05 11.07
C GLY A 38 22.07 -10.41 10.60
N LEU A 39 21.32 -11.10 11.45
CA LEU A 39 20.78 -12.45 11.30
C LEU A 39 19.51 -12.47 10.42
N SER A 40 19.51 -11.67 9.36
CA SER A 40 18.49 -11.65 8.30
C SER A 40 18.18 -13.04 7.73
N SER A 41 19.09 -14.01 7.86
CA SER A 41 18.89 -15.40 7.46
C SER A 41 17.68 -16.07 8.14
N ALA A 42 17.46 -15.87 9.45
CA ALA A 42 16.34 -16.51 10.15
C ALA A 42 14.98 -15.94 9.73
N ILE A 43 14.89 -14.60 9.60
CA ILE A 43 13.70 -13.91 9.09
C ILE A 43 13.41 -14.32 7.63
N ASN A 44 14.45 -14.43 6.81
CA ASN A 44 14.32 -14.87 5.42
C ASN A 44 13.88 -16.34 5.32
N GLN A 45 14.38 -17.22 6.20
CA GLN A 45 13.94 -18.62 6.27
C GLN A 45 12.46 -18.73 6.67
N GLN A 46 12.04 -17.96 7.68
CA GLN A 46 10.64 -17.93 8.10
C GLN A 46 9.74 -17.38 6.98
N ARG A 47 10.20 -16.36 6.25
CA ARG A 47 9.51 -15.86 5.05
C ARG A 47 9.37 -16.96 3.99
N GLN A 48 10.44 -17.68 3.68
CA GLN A 48 10.41 -18.78 2.72
C GLN A 48 9.46 -19.89 3.15
N ALA A 49 9.39 -20.22 4.44
CA ALA A 49 8.47 -21.22 4.98
C ALA A 49 6.99 -20.81 4.77
N PHE A 50 6.64 -19.54 5.02
CA PHE A 50 5.29 -19.05 4.72
C PHE A 50 4.98 -19.08 3.22
N GLU A 51 5.94 -18.72 2.39
CA GLU A 51 5.72 -18.74 0.94
C GLU A 51 5.60 -20.15 0.37
N SER A 52 6.35 -21.13 0.89
CA SER A 52 6.19 -22.52 0.49
C SER A 52 4.85 -23.08 0.99
N GLU A 53 4.45 -22.74 2.22
CA GLU A 53 3.12 -23.04 2.75
C GLU A 53 2.04 -22.50 1.80
N LEU A 54 2.08 -21.22 1.42
CA LEU A 54 1.10 -20.61 0.49
C LEU A 54 0.99 -21.28 -0.89
N ARG A 55 2.03 -21.99 -1.34
CA ARG A 55 2.04 -22.70 -2.63
C ARG A 55 1.58 -24.15 -2.52
N MET A 56 1.92 -24.78 -1.40
CA MET A 56 1.73 -26.22 -1.18
C MET A 56 0.58 -26.53 -0.23
N TYR A 57 -0.15 -25.51 0.22
CA TYR A 57 -1.32 -25.61 1.07
C TYR A 57 -2.48 -26.27 0.32
N ASP A 58 -2.85 -27.46 0.78
CA ASP A 58 -3.97 -28.25 0.25
C ASP A 58 -5.16 -28.27 1.25
N GLY A 59 -5.20 -27.33 2.20
CA GLY A 59 -6.24 -27.26 3.23
C GLY A 59 -7.51 -26.52 2.79
N ASP A 60 -8.54 -26.59 3.62
CA ASP A 60 -9.88 -26.02 3.33
C ASP A 60 -9.93 -24.49 3.41
N ASP A 61 -9.05 -23.86 4.21
CA ASP A 61 -9.02 -22.41 4.42
C ASP A 61 -7.69 -21.74 4.00
N PRO A 62 -7.49 -21.49 2.68
CA PRO A 62 -6.29 -20.79 2.21
C PRO A 62 -6.10 -19.39 2.79
N LEU A 63 -7.17 -18.70 3.18
CA LEU A 63 -7.11 -17.33 3.72
C LEU A 63 -6.34 -17.27 5.05
N ASP A 64 -6.41 -18.32 5.87
CA ASP A 64 -5.71 -18.40 7.15
C ASP A 64 -4.19 -18.24 7.00
N VAL A 65 -3.59 -18.89 6.00
CA VAL A 65 -2.15 -18.81 5.75
C VAL A 65 -1.74 -17.37 5.41
N TRP A 66 -2.57 -16.66 4.61
CA TRP A 66 -2.33 -15.26 4.28
C TRP A 66 -2.47 -14.34 5.49
N ASP A 67 -3.51 -14.54 6.32
CA ASP A 67 -3.71 -13.74 7.54
C ASP A 67 -2.54 -13.93 8.53
N ARG A 68 -2.11 -15.17 8.75
CA ARG A 68 -0.91 -15.47 9.57
C ARG A 68 0.34 -14.84 9.00
N TYR A 69 0.55 -14.94 7.69
CA TYR A 69 1.75 -14.39 7.06
C TYR A 69 1.78 -12.85 7.11
N ILE A 70 0.63 -12.18 6.95
CA ILE A 70 0.51 -10.73 7.06
C ILE A 70 0.74 -10.27 8.49
N LYS A 71 0.13 -10.93 9.48
CA LYS A 71 0.36 -10.62 10.91
C LYS A 71 1.82 -10.79 11.30
N TRP A 72 2.44 -11.88 10.85
CA TRP A 72 3.87 -12.11 11.04
C TRP A 72 4.71 -10.98 10.43
N THR A 73 4.40 -10.59 9.19
CA THR A 73 5.09 -9.50 8.49
C THR A 73 4.98 -8.16 9.24
N GLU A 74 3.81 -7.83 9.78
CA GLU A 74 3.61 -6.60 10.58
C GLU A 74 4.44 -6.62 11.87
N GLN A 75 4.54 -7.78 12.52
CA GLN A 75 5.27 -7.96 13.77
C GLN A 75 6.79 -7.97 13.57
N THR A 76 7.29 -8.67 12.56
CA THR A 76 8.71 -8.84 12.30
C THR A 76 9.37 -7.58 11.73
N PHE A 77 8.62 -6.69 11.08
CA PHE A 77 9.16 -5.47 10.49
C PHE A 77 8.62 -4.20 11.20
N PRO A 78 9.30 -3.74 12.28
CA PRO A 78 8.86 -2.59 13.06
C PRO A 78 8.88 -1.27 12.30
N GLN A 79 9.85 -1.03 11.43
CA GLN A 79 9.97 0.25 10.70
C GLN A 79 8.89 0.47 9.65
N GLY A 80 8.25 -0.60 9.16
CA GLY A 80 7.43 -0.51 7.95
C GLY A 80 8.27 -0.09 6.73
N GLY A 81 7.77 -0.40 5.54
CA GLY A 81 8.44 -0.01 4.29
C GLY A 81 8.69 -1.18 3.34
N LYS A 82 9.55 -0.94 2.34
CA LYS A 82 9.72 -1.84 1.19
C LYS A 82 10.25 -3.23 1.57
N GLU A 83 11.11 -3.31 2.59
CA GLU A 83 11.70 -4.58 3.06
C GLU A 83 10.65 -5.59 3.54
N SER A 84 9.53 -5.10 4.09
CA SER A 84 8.43 -5.95 4.54
C SER A 84 7.63 -6.57 3.40
N ASN A 85 7.68 -6.00 2.18
CA ASN A 85 6.80 -6.34 1.05
C ASN A 85 5.30 -6.39 1.40
N LEU A 86 4.87 -5.75 2.49
CA LEU A 86 3.50 -5.83 3.01
C LEU A 86 2.46 -5.35 2.00
N ALA A 87 2.73 -4.24 1.30
CA ALA A 87 1.84 -3.70 0.28
C ALA A 87 1.61 -4.70 -0.88
N THR A 88 2.68 -5.33 -1.36
CA THR A 88 2.61 -6.36 -2.40
C THR A 88 1.87 -7.60 -1.91
N LEU A 89 2.10 -7.99 -0.65
CA LEU A 89 1.43 -9.13 -0.04
C LEU A 89 -0.07 -8.90 0.10
N LEU A 90 -0.48 -7.73 0.61
CA LEU A 90 -1.87 -7.31 0.70
C LEU A 90 -2.53 -7.28 -0.68
N GLU A 91 -1.87 -6.68 -1.67
CA GLU A 91 -2.39 -6.63 -3.04
C GLU A 91 -2.63 -8.02 -3.61
N ARG A 92 -1.66 -8.93 -3.48
CA ARG A 92 -1.77 -10.30 -4.01
C ARG A 92 -2.84 -11.11 -3.28
N ALA A 93 -2.94 -10.96 -1.96
CA ALA A 93 -3.99 -11.58 -1.16
C ALA A 93 -5.38 -11.10 -1.61
N VAL A 94 -5.55 -9.78 -1.72
CA VAL A 94 -6.79 -9.16 -2.16
C VAL A 94 -7.18 -9.64 -3.56
N THR A 95 -6.25 -9.61 -4.53
CA THR A 95 -6.50 -10.06 -5.92
C THR A 95 -6.98 -11.50 -5.96
N ARG A 96 -6.35 -12.38 -5.19
CA ARG A 96 -6.66 -13.81 -5.21
C ARG A 96 -8.05 -14.12 -4.68
N PHE A 97 -8.44 -13.52 -3.57
CA PHE A 97 -9.70 -13.84 -2.89
C PHE A 97 -10.90 -13.01 -3.34
N THR A 98 -10.71 -12.04 -4.26
CA THR A 98 -11.83 -11.18 -4.70
C THR A 98 -12.91 -12.01 -5.42
N GLU A 99 -12.54 -13.05 -6.16
CA GLU A 99 -13.49 -13.92 -6.87
C GLU A 99 -14.19 -14.93 -5.92
N GLU A 100 -13.54 -15.25 -4.79
CA GLU A 100 -14.02 -16.22 -3.82
C GLU A 100 -15.07 -15.61 -2.88
N LYS A 101 -16.34 -15.63 -3.30
CA LYS A 101 -17.48 -15.11 -2.53
C LYS A 101 -17.63 -15.68 -1.11
N LYS A 102 -17.04 -16.85 -0.82
CA LYS A 102 -17.07 -17.46 0.52
C LYS A 102 -16.42 -16.56 1.59
N TYR A 103 -15.44 -15.74 1.22
CA TYR A 103 -14.69 -14.92 2.16
C TYR A 103 -15.19 -13.47 2.24
N HIS A 104 -16.16 -13.07 1.42
CA HIS A 104 -16.62 -11.68 1.36
C HIS A 104 -17.16 -11.18 2.70
N ASN A 105 -17.79 -12.04 3.49
CA ASN A 105 -18.31 -11.70 4.82
C ASN A 105 -17.40 -12.13 5.97
N ASP A 106 -16.20 -12.67 5.71
CA ASP A 106 -15.25 -13.06 6.75
C ASP A 106 -14.57 -11.81 7.35
N PRO A 107 -14.62 -11.60 8.69
CA PRO A 107 -13.95 -10.47 9.34
C PRO A 107 -12.45 -10.34 8.98
N ARG A 108 -11.75 -11.48 8.80
CA ARG A 108 -10.32 -11.51 8.46
C ARG A 108 -10.07 -10.90 7.09
N TYR A 109 -10.95 -11.20 6.14
CA TYR A 109 -10.83 -10.67 4.79
C TYR A 109 -11.18 -9.18 4.72
N VAL A 110 -12.20 -8.73 5.45
CA VAL A 110 -12.54 -7.30 5.55
C VAL A 110 -11.40 -6.51 6.20
N ASP A 111 -10.79 -7.06 7.25
CA ASP A 111 -9.61 -6.46 7.88
C ASP A 111 -8.42 -6.32 6.92
N LEU A 112 -8.19 -7.33 6.09
CA LEU A 112 -7.15 -7.33 5.06
C LEU A 112 -7.38 -6.22 4.02
N TRP A 113 -8.64 -6.03 3.60
CA TRP A 113 -9.02 -4.93 2.71
C TRP A 113 -8.87 -3.55 3.35
N ILE A 114 -9.24 -3.40 4.63
CA ILE A 114 -9.07 -2.14 5.37
C ILE A 114 -7.57 -1.78 5.45
N LYS A 115 -6.70 -2.74 5.76
CA LYS A 115 -5.25 -2.55 5.74
C LYS A 115 -4.71 -2.17 4.36
N PHE A 116 -5.26 -2.79 3.32
CA PHE A 116 -4.92 -2.43 1.94
C PHE A 116 -5.34 -1.00 1.60
N ALA A 117 -6.50 -0.55 2.07
CA ALA A 117 -6.97 0.83 1.91
C ALA A 117 -6.04 1.84 2.61
N GLU A 118 -5.58 1.54 3.82
CA GLU A 118 -4.63 2.39 4.57
C GLU A 118 -3.26 2.51 3.88
N THR A 119 -2.89 1.52 3.06
CA THR A 119 -1.63 1.53 2.30
C THR A 119 -1.76 2.31 0.97
N CYS A 120 -2.99 2.63 0.55
CA CYS A 120 -3.27 3.32 -0.71
C CYS A 120 -3.34 4.86 -0.53
N PRO A 121 -2.98 5.65 -1.56
CA PRO A 121 -3.06 7.11 -1.49
C PRO A 121 -4.49 7.64 -1.45
N GLU A 122 -5.45 6.91 -2.03
CA GLU A 122 -6.88 7.26 -2.04
C GLU A 122 -7.70 6.10 -1.44
N PRO A 123 -7.85 6.05 -0.09
CA PRO A 123 -8.52 4.94 0.57
C PRO A 123 -10.02 4.85 0.23
N LEU A 124 -10.66 6.00 -0.08
CA LEU A 124 -12.09 6.05 -0.43
C LEU A 124 -12.44 5.25 -1.69
N ASP A 125 -11.54 5.18 -2.67
CA ASP A 125 -11.79 4.38 -3.89
C ASP A 125 -11.84 2.88 -3.57
N ILE A 126 -11.05 2.43 -2.59
CA ILE A 126 -11.05 1.05 -2.13
C ILE A 126 -12.38 0.73 -1.43
N TYR A 127 -12.86 1.58 -0.54
CA TYR A 127 -14.15 1.36 0.13
C TYR A 127 -15.34 1.38 -0.84
N ARG A 128 -15.32 2.26 -1.85
CA ARG A 128 -16.31 2.25 -2.94
C ARG A 128 -16.26 0.94 -3.72
N TYR A 129 -15.07 0.43 -4.01
CA TYR A 129 -14.90 -0.85 -4.68
C TYR A 129 -15.44 -2.02 -3.83
N MET A 130 -15.11 -2.05 -2.53
CA MET A 130 -15.64 -3.06 -1.60
C MET A 130 -17.17 -3.05 -1.57
N GLN A 131 -17.78 -1.86 -1.51
CA GLN A 131 -19.23 -1.73 -1.57
C GLN A 131 -19.81 -2.24 -2.90
N ALA A 132 -19.18 -1.91 -4.04
CA ALA A 132 -19.64 -2.33 -5.36
C ALA A 132 -19.50 -3.85 -5.60
N GLN A 133 -18.52 -4.50 -4.97
CA GLN A 133 -18.32 -5.96 -5.02
C GLN A 133 -19.06 -6.70 -3.89
N GLU A 134 -19.81 -5.98 -3.05
CA GLU A 134 -20.50 -6.52 -1.87
C GLU A 134 -19.56 -7.23 -0.87
N ILE A 135 -18.30 -6.79 -0.79
CA ILE A 135 -17.31 -7.29 0.15
C ILE A 135 -17.52 -6.63 1.51
N GLY A 136 -17.75 -7.43 2.55
CA GLY A 136 -17.85 -6.96 3.93
C GLY A 136 -19.11 -6.18 4.26
N VAL A 137 -20.16 -6.27 3.44
CA VAL A 137 -21.41 -5.52 3.63
C VAL A 137 -22.14 -5.89 4.93
N THR A 138 -21.89 -7.07 5.48
CA THR A 138 -22.42 -7.49 6.78
C THR A 138 -21.50 -7.14 7.95
N GLN A 139 -20.32 -6.54 7.70
CA GLN A 139 -19.32 -6.30 8.73
C GLN A 139 -19.26 -4.82 9.13
N ALA A 140 -19.40 -4.55 10.42
CA ALA A 140 -19.38 -3.20 10.97
C ALA A 140 -18.00 -2.52 10.79
N SER A 141 -16.91 -3.30 10.76
CA SER A 141 -15.55 -2.78 10.58
C SER A 141 -15.39 -1.99 9.29
N LEU A 142 -16.03 -2.41 8.20
CA LEU A 142 -16.03 -1.70 6.92
C LEU A 142 -16.62 -0.30 7.06
N TYR A 143 -17.83 -0.20 7.61
CA TYR A 143 -18.53 1.08 7.73
C TYR A 143 -17.83 2.04 8.69
N ILE A 144 -17.26 1.50 9.77
CA ILE A 144 -16.46 2.29 10.72
C ILE A 144 -15.24 2.87 10.00
N ALA A 145 -14.39 2.04 9.39
CA ALA A 145 -13.17 2.50 8.73
C ALA A 145 -13.45 3.45 7.56
N TRP A 146 -14.53 3.20 6.80
CA TRP A 146 -14.95 4.08 5.71
C TRP A 146 -15.48 5.43 6.20
N SER A 147 -16.23 5.45 7.30
CA SER A 147 -16.71 6.71 7.90
C SER A 147 -15.58 7.54 8.51
N GLU A 148 -14.60 6.90 9.14
CA GLU A 148 -13.41 7.55 9.70
C GLU A 148 -12.61 8.24 8.59
N GLU A 149 -12.49 7.61 7.41
CA GLU A 149 -11.83 8.23 6.27
C GLU A 149 -12.57 9.49 5.78
N TYR A 150 -13.91 9.46 5.75
CA TYR A 150 -14.68 10.66 5.43
C TYR A 150 -14.56 11.75 6.49
N GLU A 151 -14.47 11.37 7.76
CA GLU A 151 -14.24 12.29 8.87
C GLU A 151 -12.85 12.95 8.76
N ASN A 152 -11.80 12.18 8.43
CA ASN A 152 -10.44 12.69 8.21
C ASN A 152 -10.36 13.71 7.07
N GLN A 153 -11.21 13.56 6.04
CA GLN A 153 -11.35 14.53 4.94
C GLN A 153 -12.25 15.73 5.29
N GLY A 154 -12.78 15.81 6.52
CA GLY A 154 -13.69 16.85 6.98
C GLY A 154 -15.13 16.72 6.47
N ASN A 155 -15.49 15.59 5.86
CA ASN A 155 -16.83 15.37 5.31
C ASN A 155 -17.74 14.58 6.27
N CYS A 156 -18.12 15.22 7.37
CA CYS A 156 -18.94 14.61 8.42
C CYS A 156 -20.32 14.15 7.92
N ARG A 157 -20.89 14.83 6.91
CA ARG A 157 -22.19 14.45 6.32
C ARG A 157 -22.12 13.11 5.60
N LYS A 158 -21.08 12.88 4.80
CA LYS A 158 -20.87 11.58 4.14
C LYS A 158 -20.53 10.49 5.15
N ALA A 159 -19.76 10.80 6.19
CA ALA A 159 -19.47 9.86 7.28
C ALA A 159 -20.76 9.36 7.95
N ASP A 160 -21.71 10.25 8.26
CA ASP A 160 -23.01 9.87 8.84
C ASP A 160 -23.83 8.98 7.89
N LEU A 161 -23.86 9.30 6.59
CA LEU A 161 -24.55 8.48 5.59
C LEU A 161 -23.99 7.05 5.50
N VAL A 162 -22.68 6.88 5.65
CA VAL A 162 -22.04 5.54 5.67
C VAL A 162 -22.50 4.73 6.89
N TYR A 163 -22.59 5.35 8.08
CA TYR A 163 -23.14 4.67 9.26
C TYR A 163 -24.61 4.27 9.05
N GLN A 164 -25.43 5.18 8.51
CA GLN A 164 -26.83 4.89 8.19
C GLN A 164 -26.98 3.72 7.21
N GLU A 165 -26.10 3.63 6.21
CA GLU A 165 -26.07 2.49 5.29
C GLU A 165 -25.69 1.19 6.00
N GLY A 166 -24.70 1.21 6.89
CA GLY A 166 -24.34 0.05 7.71
C GLY A 166 -25.48 -0.46 8.59
N PHE A 167 -26.28 0.45 9.16
CA PHE A 167 -27.48 0.06 9.91
C PHE A 167 -28.56 -0.55 9.02
N LYS A 168 -28.80 0.01 7.83
CA LYS A 168 -29.77 -0.54 6.86
C LYS A 168 -29.38 -1.94 6.39
N ARG A 169 -28.08 -2.20 6.24
CA ARG A 169 -27.52 -3.48 5.82
C ARG A 169 -27.41 -4.50 6.96
N GLY A 170 -27.65 -4.09 8.21
CA GLY A 170 -27.59 -4.97 9.38
C GLY A 170 -26.18 -5.42 9.73
N ALA A 171 -25.19 -4.53 9.65
CA ALA A 171 -23.80 -4.88 9.88
C ALA A 171 -23.51 -5.28 11.34
N GLU A 172 -22.74 -6.36 11.54
CA GLU A 172 -22.37 -6.91 12.84
C GLU A 172 -20.90 -6.61 13.18
N PRO A 173 -20.52 -6.40 14.46
CA PRO A 173 -21.39 -6.25 15.64
C PRO A 173 -22.12 -4.90 15.65
N HIS A 174 -23.45 -4.95 15.80
CA HIS A 174 -24.30 -3.76 15.75
C HIS A 174 -23.99 -2.76 16.88
N ASP A 175 -23.72 -3.27 18.08
CA ASP A 175 -23.37 -2.44 19.24
C ASP A 175 -22.11 -1.61 18.99
N LYS A 176 -21.11 -2.21 18.35
CA LYS A 176 -19.86 -1.52 17.98
C LYS A 176 -20.14 -0.41 16.97
N LEU A 177 -20.95 -0.69 15.93
CA LEU A 177 -21.33 0.30 14.94
C LEU A 177 -22.07 1.49 15.58
N LEU A 178 -23.00 1.21 16.49
CA LEU A 178 -23.76 2.25 17.22
C LEU A 178 -22.88 3.11 18.13
N GLN A 179 -21.94 2.49 18.84
CA GLN A 179 -20.99 3.23 19.69
C GLN A 179 -20.14 4.19 18.87
N PHE A 180 -19.61 3.74 17.74
CA PHE A 180 -18.79 4.55 16.85
C PHE A 180 -19.60 5.68 16.18
N HIS A 181 -20.85 5.41 15.78
CA HIS A 181 -21.75 6.43 15.25
C HIS A 181 -22.04 7.53 16.28
N LYS A 182 -22.36 7.17 17.52
CA LYS A 182 -22.54 8.12 18.62
C LYS A 182 -21.27 8.92 18.90
N ALA A 183 -20.10 8.27 18.81
CA ALA A 183 -18.81 8.93 19.00
C ALA A 183 -18.54 9.98 17.91
N LEU A 184 -18.85 9.67 16.64
CA LEU A 184 -18.81 10.62 15.52
C LEU A 184 -19.73 11.82 15.82
N GLN A 185 -21.00 11.57 16.13
CA GLN A 185 -21.97 12.63 16.41
C GLN A 185 -21.49 13.56 17.54
N ALA A 186 -20.93 12.98 18.61
CA ALA A 186 -20.39 13.75 19.73
C ALA A 186 -19.13 14.56 19.34
N ARG A 187 -18.26 14.04 18.46
CA ARG A 187 -17.11 14.80 17.93
C ARG A 187 -17.56 15.97 17.07
N VAL A 188 -18.50 15.73 16.16
CA VAL A 188 -19.06 16.75 15.27
C VAL A 188 -19.78 17.83 16.07
N SER A 189 -20.58 17.48 17.08
CA SER A 189 -21.26 18.47 17.92
C SER A 189 -20.26 19.34 18.68
N ARG A 190 -19.17 18.75 19.21
CA ARG A 190 -18.10 19.51 19.87
C ARG A 190 -17.41 20.46 18.90
N GLN A 191 -17.07 20.00 17.70
CA GLN A 191 -16.42 20.83 16.68
C GLN A 191 -17.29 22.04 16.30
N VAL A 192 -18.60 21.84 16.17
CA VAL A 192 -19.54 22.92 15.86
C VAL A 192 -19.65 23.93 17.01
N MET A 193 -19.69 23.47 18.26
CA MET A 193 -19.73 24.37 19.42
C MET A 193 -18.44 25.20 19.54
N MET A 194 -17.27 24.59 19.38
CA MET A 194 -15.99 25.32 19.44
C MET A 194 -15.87 26.39 18.35
N HIS A 195 -16.32 26.12 17.13
CA HIS A 195 -16.29 27.10 16.05
C HIS A 195 -17.21 28.31 16.30
N VAL A 196 -18.32 28.11 17.01
CA VAL A 196 -19.22 29.22 17.40
C VAL A 196 -18.56 30.09 18.48
N GLU A 197 -17.88 29.47 19.45
CA GLU A 197 -17.16 30.19 20.51
C GLU A 197 -15.97 31.01 19.96
N GLU A 198 -15.24 30.48 18.98
CA GLU A 198 -14.12 31.20 18.32
C GLU A 198 -14.58 32.39 17.45
N GLU A 199 -15.74 32.29 16.80
CA GLU A 199 -16.31 33.41 16.03
C GLU A 199 -16.76 34.58 16.93
N GLU A 200 -17.15 34.32 18.18
CA GLU A 200 -17.55 35.35 19.14
C GLU A 200 -16.35 36.11 19.74
N ASP A 201 -15.17 35.50 19.82
CA ASP A 201 -13.96 36.08 20.43
C ASP A 201 -13.02 36.76 19.39
N SER A 202 -13.24 36.52 18.09
CA SER A 202 -12.37 36.99 16.99
C SER A 202 -12.67 38.42 16.47
N ASP A 203 -13.68 39.14 16.98
CA ASP A 203 -14.08 40.44 16.44
C ASP A 203 -13.10 41.59 16.77
N ASP A 204 -12.10 41.37 17.65
CA ASP A 204 -11.14 42.39 18.12
C ASP A 204 -9.73 42.33 17.48
N GLU A 205 -9.39 41.33 16.64
CA GLU A 205 -8.05 41.23 16.02
C GLU A 205 -7.99 41.83 14.58
N PRO A 206 -6.96 42.66 14.26
CA PRO A 206 -6.80 43.19 12.89
C PRO A 206 -6.44 42.07 11.90
N LYS A 207 -7.40 41.71 11.03
CA LYS A 207 -7.27 40.67 10.01
C LYS A 207 -6.04 40.89 9.10
N GLU A 208 -5.14 39.92 9.07
CA GLU A 208 -4.01 39.89 8.15
C GLU A 208 -4.46 39.91 6.67
N PRO A 209 -3.64 40.41 5.73
CA PRO A 209 -4.03 40.49 4.32
C PRO A 209 -4.21 39.09 3.69
N GLU A 210 -5.46 38.75 3.38
CA GLU A 210 -5.85 37.50 2.72
C GLU A 210 -5.44 37.49 1.23
N ARG A 211 -5.18 36.29 0.69
CA ARG A 211 -4.86 36.12 -0.73
C ARG A 211 -6.07 36.42 -1.60
N VAL A 212 -5.95 37.39 -2.50
CA VAL A 212 -6.99 37.70 -3.50
C VAL A 212 -6.85 36.77 -4.70
N CYS A 213 -7.85 35.92 -4.95
CA CYS A 213 -7.90 35.07 -6.14
C CYS A 213 -7.88 35.91 -7.42
N LEU A 214 -7.13 35.46 -8.43
CA LEU A 214 -7.03 36.09 -9.75
C LEU A 214 -6.53 37.56 -9.73
N ALA A 215 -5.81 37.97 -8.68
CA ALA A 215 -5.20 39.29 -8.65
C ALA A 215 -4.06 39.43 -9.68
N ASP A 216 -4.07 40.52 -10.45
CA ASP A 216 -3.04 40.82 -11.43
C ASP A 216 -1.67 41.09 -10.77
N LEU A 217 -0.68 40.26 -11.06
CA LEU A 217 0.71 40.48 -10.68
C LEU A 217 1.41 41.37 -11.72
N ARG A 218 1.50 42.68 -11.45
CA ARG A 218 2.25 43.62 -12.31
C ARG A 218 3.74 43.59 -11.99
N HIS A 219 4.59 43.49 -13.02
CA HIS A 219 6.04 43.55 -12.87
C HIS A 219 6.50 44.95 -12.44
N LYS A 220 7.36 45.05 -11.42
CA LYS A 220 7.94 46.32 -10.99
C LYS A 220 9.29 46.54 -11.69
N GLY A 221 9.34 47.40 -12.71
CA GLY A 221 10.59 47.79 -13.36
C GLY A 221 10.40 48.67 -14.61
N LYS A 222 11.05 49.84 -14.65
CA LYS A 222 11.00 50.79 -15.79
C LYS A 222 12.17 50.59 -16.76
N LYS A 223 12.37 49.44 -17.41
CA LYS A 223 13.35 49.33 -18.54
C LYS A 223 12.88 48.35 -19.62
N LYS A 224 13.14 48.74 -20.86
CA LYS A 224 12.61 48.22 -22.13
C LYS A 224 12.89 46.73 -22.35
N ALA A 225 11.90 46.06 -22.94
CA ALA A 225 11.82 44.63 -23.20
C ALA A 225 12.83 44.13 -24.26
N ILE A 226 13.45 42.98 -23.96
CA ILE A 226 13.91 41.97 -24.93
C ILE A 226 13.59 40.59 -24.30
N ALA A 227 12.85 39.76 -25.04
CA ALA A 227 12.34 38.39 -24.77
C ALA A 227 11.17 38.22 -23.75
N PRO A 228 10.17 37.36 -24.05
CA PRO A 228 8.93 37.26 -23.29
C PRO A 228 9.07 36.22 -22.16
N VAL A 229 9.75 36.55 -21.07
CA VAL A 229 9.67 35.75 -19.83
C VAL A 229 9.45 36.68 -18.66
N ASN A 230 8.21 37.11 -18.48
CA ASN A 230 7.78 37.79 -17.27
C ASN A 230 7.69 36.77 -16.13
N ARG A 231 8.81 36.53 -15.43
CA ARG A 231 8.80 35.79 -14.17
C ARG A 231 8.47 36.76 -13.03
N THR A 232 7.25 36.70 -12.52
CA THR A 232 6.89 37.30 -11.23
C THR A 232 7.30 36.35 -10.10
N GLY A 233 8.11 36.85 -9.17
CA GLY A 233 8.55 36.11 -7.99
C GLY A 233 7.43 35.89 -6.96
N PRO A 234 7.74 35.26 -5.80
CA PRO A 234 6.74 34.72 -4.86
C PRO A 234 5.96 35.74 -4.02
N ALA A 235 6.20 37.05 -4.19
CA ALA A 235 5.56 38.08 -3.37
C ALA A 235 4.32 38.68 -4.05
N ILE A 236 3.13 38.32 -3.56
CA ILE A 236 1.85 38.93 -3.93
C ILE A 236 1.65 40.16 -3.05
N ARG A 237 1.71 41.37 -3.63
CA ARG A 237 1.23 42.59 -2.95
C ARG A 237 -0.11 42.97 -3.57
N SER A 238 -1.12 43.21 -2.74
CA SER A 238 -2.41 43.72 -3.22
C SER A 238 -2.18 45.06 -3.92
N ILE A 239 -2.71 45.19 -5.12
CA ILE A 239 -2.77 46.45 -5.85
C ILE A 239 -4.21 46.61 -6.32
N SER A 240 -4.77 47.78 -6.05
CA SER A 240 -6.09 48.16 -6.50
C SER A 240 -6.09 48.40 -8.02
N GLY A 241 -7.00 47.72 -8.71
CA GLY A 241 -7.64 48.24 -9.91
C GLY A 241 -6.97 47.95 -11.26
N GLY A 242 -7.77 47.39 -12.17
CA GLY A 242 -7.51 47.44 -13.60
C GLY A 242 -8.33 46.44 -14.42
N LEU A 243 -9.63 46.69 -14.60
CA LEU A 243 -10.40 46.00 -15.64
C LEU A 243 -9.87 46.46 -17.01
N GLN A 244 -9.16 45.62 -17.76
CA GLN A 244 -8.90 45.89 -19.17
C GLN A 244 -10.19 45.63 -19.96
N SER A 245 -10.82 46.68 -20.48
CA SER A 245 -11.94 46.53 -21.41
C SER A 245 -11.43 45.90 -22.71
N ARG A 246 -11.52 44.57 -22.83
CA ARG A 246 -11.56 43.93 -24.13
C ARG A 246 -13.00 44.04 -24.63
N GLY A 247 -13.17 44.62 -25.82
CA GLY A 247 -14.48 44.71 -26.48
C GLY A 247 -15.15 43.34 -26.49
N ALA A 248 -16.42 43.31 -26.13
CA ALA A 248 -17.21 42.09 -26.00
C ALA A 248 -17.10 41.25 -27.30
N PRO A 249 -16.84 39.92 -27.23
CA PRO A 249 -17.26 39.09 -28.32
C PRO A 249 -18.79 39.16 -28.33
N VAL A 250 -19.35 39.61 -29.45
CA VAL A 250 -20.77 39.45 -29.73
C VAL A 250 -21.03 37.95 -29.72
N LEU A 251 -21.50 37.41 -28.59
CA LEU A 251 -22.21 36.13 -28.55
C LEU A 251 -23.59 36.41 -29.16
N GLY A 252 -23.56 36.64 -30.47
CA GLY A 252 -24.72 36.83 -31.31
C GLY A 252 -25.41 35.49 -31.48
N ASN A 253 -26.63 35.44 -30.95
CA ASN A 253 -27.70 34.50 -31.26
C ASN A 253 -27.51 33.74 -32.58
N ALA A 254 -27.23 32.46 -32.47
CA ALA A 254 -27.71 31.46 -33.41
C ALA A 254 -28.34 30.33 -32.60
N SER A 255 -29.56 30.57 -32.12
CA SER A 255 -30.43 29.51 -31.65
C SER A 255 -30.79 28.66 -32.85
N ASN A 256 -30.21 27.47 -32.96
CA ASN A 256 -30.88 26.31 -33.56
C ASN A 256 -30.32 25.04 -32.90
N SER A 257 -31.13 24.50 -31.97
CA SER A 257 -30.90 23.36 -31.06
C SER A 257 -29.85 23.58 -29.94
N ARG A 258 -30.28 24.18 -28.83
CA ARG A 258 -29.55 24.12 -27.55
C ARG A 258 -30.08 22.92 -26.77
N LEU A 259 -29.25 21.88 -26.63
CA LEU A 259 -29.53 20.77 -25.73
C LEU A 259 -29.48 21.28 -24.28
N VAL A 260 -30.51 20.93 -23.49
CA VAL A 260 -30.55 21.16 -22.05
C VAL A 260 -29.49 20.26 -21.39
N ILE A 261 -28.84 20.80 -20.36
CA ILE A 261 -27.79 20.16 -19.57
C ILE A 261 -28.27 18.76 -19.18
N PHE A 262 -27.48 17.76 -19.54
CA PHE A 262 -27.70 16.38 -19.17
C PHE A 262 -27.49 16.23 -17.64
N ASP A 263 -28.51 15.78 -16.93
CA ASP A 263 -28.47 15.38 -15.52
C ASP A 263 -27.75 14.04 -15.40
N GLU A 264 -26.58 14.03 -14.77
CA GLU A 264 -25.68 12.90 -14.78
C GLU A 264 -25.70 12.16 -13.43
N ASN A 265 -26.74 11.34 -13.22
CA ASN A 265 -26.58 10.08 -12.49
C ASN A 265 -26.28 8.96 -13.51
N LYS A 266 -25.10 9.02 -14.13
CA LYS A 266 -24.56 7.90 -14.89
C LYS A 266 -23.64 7.08 -13.99
N SER A 267 -23.94 5.80 -13.89
CA SER A 267 -23.10 4.77 -13.30
C SER A 267 -21.69 4.83 -13.89
N TRP A 268 -20.69 4.89 -13.01
CA TRP A 268 -19.28 4.82 -13.36
C TRP A 268 -18.99 3.53 -14.13
N MET A 269 -18.53 3.65 -15.37
CA MET A 269 -18.07 2.52 -16.19
C MET A 269 -16.55 2.50 -16.34
N ALA A 270 -15.83 3.48 -15.77
CA ALA A 270 -14.37 3.48 -15.71
C ALA A 270 -13.88 4.19 -14.43
N PRO A 271 -12.93 3.61 -13.69
CA PRO A 271 -12.50 4.12 -12.40
C PRO A 271 -11.42 5.22 -12.51
N PRO A 272 -11.39 6.18 -11.56
CA PRO A 272 -10.34 7.19 -11.45
C PRO A 272 -8.96 6.57 -11.18
N THR A 273 -7.91 7.21 -11.67
CA THR A 273 -6.53 6.78 -11.45
C THR A 273 -6.06 7.20 -10.05
N SER A 274 -5.70 6.26 -9.19
CA SER A 274 -5.15 6.49 -7.84
C SER A 274 -3.82 7.26 -7.76
N ARG A 275 -3.25 7.71 -8.88
CA ARG A 275 -2.06 8.57 -8.90
C ARG A 275 -2.20 9.50 -10.09
N ALA A 276 -2.35 10.81 -9.83
CA ALA A 276 -2.15 11.82 -10.85
C ALA A 276 -0.67 11.74 -11.26
N LYS A 277 -0.36 10.95 -12.30
CA LYS A 277 1.01 10.75 -12.82
C LYS A 277 1.69 12.07 -13.21
N GLU A 278 0.89 13.13 -13.32
CA GLU A 278 1.29 14.51 -13.59
C GLU A 278 1.73 15.28 -12.32
N ASN A 279 1.26 14.90 -11.12
CA ASN A 279 1.52 15.63 -9.87
C ASN A 279 2.81 15.20 -9.16
N GLU A 280 3.37 14.03 -9.48
CA GLU A 280 4.60 13.52 -8.85
C GLU A 280 5.67 13.21 -9.89
N GLN A 281 6.77 13.96 -9.84
CA GLN A 281 7.95 13.67 -10.63
C GLN A 281 8.78 12.61 -9.90
N ARG A 282 8.87 11.41 -10.45
CA ARG A 282 9.78 10.39 -9.93
C ARG A 282 11.22 10.78 -10.27
N PRO A 283 12.19 10.55 -9.37
CA PRO A 283 13.59 10.81 -9.67
C PRO A 283 14.03 9.92 -10.83
N GLU A 284 14.58 10.52 -11.88
CA GLU A 284 15.31 9.78 -12.91
C GLU A 284 16.66 9.33 -12.36
N LYS A 285 16.97 8.04 -12.55
CA LYS A 285 18.29 7.40 -12.42
C LYS A 285 19.05 7.70 -11.13
N TRP A 286 18.61 7.10 -10.02
CA TRP A 286 19.58 6.34 -9.22
C TRP A 286 19.39 4.88 -9.60
N CYS A 287 20.23 4.41 -10.52
CA CYS A 287 20.33 2.98 -10.75
C CYS A 287 20.84 2.37 -9.44
N ASP A 288 20.12 1.41 -8.86
CA ASP A 288 20.59 0.52 -7.77
C ASP A 288 21.79 -0.37 -8.18
N VAL A 289 22.62 0.12 -9.10
CA VAL A 289 23.95 -0.41 -9.36
C VAL A 289 24.85 0.21 -8.31
N LYS A 290 25.42 -0.63 -7.44
CA LYS A 290 26.63 -0.29 -6.68
C LYS A 290 27.69 0.19 -7.69
N ALA A 291 27.75 1.51 -7.91
CA ALA A 291 28.80 2.10 -8.71
C ALA A 291 30.14 1.75 -8.03
N PRO A 292 31.18 1.38 -8.78
CA PRO A 292 32.52 1.27 -8.20
C PRO A 292 32.87 2.61 -7.55
N PRO A 293 33.43 2.62 -6.33
CA PRO A 293 33.73 3.87 -5.64
C PRO A 293 34.63 4.75 -6.53
N PRO A 294 34.38 6.06 -6.61
CA PRO A 294 35.33 6.97 -7.26
C PRO A 294 36.69 6.85 -6.57
N PRO A 295 37.81 7.07 -7.29
CA PRO A 295 39.13 7.06 -6.66
C PRO A 295 39.13 8.04 -5.49
N LYS A 296 39.40 7.52 -4.29
CA LYS A 296 39.40 8.29 -3.06
C LYS A 296 40.35 9.50 -3.23
N PRO A 297 39.98 10.73 -2.83
CA PRO A 297 40.96 11.79 -2.69
C PRO A 297 42.03 11.32 -1.70
N THR A 298 43.29 11.54 -2.04
CA THR A 298 44.47 11.21 -1.22
C THR A 298 44.43 12.01 0.08
N PHE A 299 43.67 11.52 1.05
CA PHE A 299 43.88 11.79 2.46
C PHE A 299 44.64 10.58 2.99
N GLN A 300 45.79 10.78 3.64
CA GLN A 300 46.53 9.69 4.29
C GLN A 300 45.98 9.55 5.72
N PRO A 301 45.13 8.56 6.02
CA PRO A 301 44.91 8.18 7.41
C PRO A 301 46.22 7.54 7.90
N PHE A 302 46.59 7.76 9.15
CA PHE A 302 47.72 7.06 9.77
C PHE A 302 47.48 5.54 9.65
N VAL A 303 48.37 4.85 8.94
CA VAL A 303 48.37 3.39 8.80
C VAL A 303 49.45 2.87 9.74
N GLU A 304 49.05 2.09 10.76
CA GLU A 304 49.99 1.28 11.53
C GLU A 304 50.60 0.22 10.62
N GLU A 305 51.93 0.23 10.58
CA GLU A 305 52.77 -0.62 9.76
C GLU A 305 52.75 -2.06 10.31
N SER A 306 51.82 -2.88 9.83
CA SER A 306 52.01 -4.32 9.69
C SER A 306 50.95 -4.93 8.78
N ASP A 307 51.41 -5.91 8.00
CA ASP A 307 50.67 -6.86 7.18
C ASP A 307 50.52 -6.52 5.68
N GLN A 308 51.43 -7.14 4.93
CA GLN A 308 51.53 -7.16 3.48
C GLN A 308 50.44 -8.11 2.90
N PRO A 309 49.52 -7.65 2.03
CA PRO A 309 48.51 -8.54 1.47
C PRO A 309 49.09 -9.41 0.33
N PRO A 310 48.61 -10.67 0.17
CA PRO A 310 49.13 -11.59 -0.83
C PRO A 310 48.72 -11.19 -2.25
N THR A 311 49.62 -11.46 -3.20
CA THR A 311 49.44 -11.19 -4.64
C THR A 311 48.45 -12.20 -5.25
N MET A 312 47.27 -11.74 -5.67
CA MET A 312 46.33 -12.52 -6.49
C MET A 312 46.33 -12.02 -7.94
N THR A 313 46.53 -12.95 -8.86
CA THR A 313 46.49 -12.72 -10.31
C THR A 313 45.05 -12.63 -10.82
N PRO A 314 44.72 -11.69 -11.74
CA PRO A 314 43.36 -11.50 -12.22
C PRO A 314 43.00 -12.53 -13.30
N CYS A 315 42.08 -13.45 -13.00
CA CYS A 315 41.41 -14.25 -14.01
C CYS A 315 40.38 -13.39 -14.75
N LYS A 316 40.63 -13.10 -16.03
CA LYS A 316 39.67 -12.45 -16.94
C LYS A 316 38.51 -13.41 -17.22
N ILE A 317 37.34 -13.14 -16.64
CA ILE A 317 36.09 -13.78 -17.03
C ILE A 317 35.53 -13.02 -18.25
N ASN A 318 35.34 -13.73 -19.36
CA ASN A 318 34.78 -13.17 -20.58
C ASN A 318 33.31 -12.72 -20.33
N PRO A 319 32.92 -11.47 -20.67
CA PRO A 319 31.57 -10.95 -20.44
C PRO A 319 30.50 -11.55 -21.37
N ALA A 320 30.87 -12.45 -22.28
CA ALA A 320 29.97 -13.05 -23.28
C ALA A 320 29.02 -14.15 -22.73
N VAL A 321 29.10 -14.48 -21.43
CA VAL A 321 28.26 -15.54 -20.82
C VAL A 321 27.14 -15.02 -19.92
N ASN A 322 26.98 -13.70 -19.75
CA ASN A 322 25.80 -13.15 -19.07
C ASN A 322 24.66 -12.91 -20.06
N THR A 323 24.08 -14.01 -20.55
CA THR A 323 22.68 -13.99 -21.02
C THR A 323 21.80 -14.49 -19.88
N VAL A 324 21.73 -13.71 -18.80
CA VAL A 324 20.75 -13.94 -17.73
C VAL A 324 19.66 -12.89 -17.90
N LEU A 325 18.55 -13.36 -18.45
CA LEU A 325 17.18 -12.87 -18.30
C LEU A 325 17.06 -11.39 -17.91
N SER A 326 16.97 -10.53 -18.92
CA SER A 326 16.40 -9.20 -18.75
C SER A 326 14.94 -9.38 -18.30
N ALA A 327 14.70 -9.24 -17.00
CA ALA A 327 13.36 -9.09 -16.47
C ALA A 327 12.72 -7.91 -17.21
N ARG A 328 11.69 -8.19 -18.03
CA ARG A 328 10.90 -7.13 -18.66
C ARG A 328 10.40 -6.23 -17.55
N LYS A 329 10.96 -5.02 -17.47
CA LYS A 329 10.45 -3.97 -16.59
C LYS A 329 8.95 -3.82 -16.89
N PRO A 330 8.06 -3.88 -15.88
CA PRO A 330 6.65 -3.57 -16.08
C PRO A 330 6.54 -2.14 -16.61
N CYS A 331 6.34 -2.01 -17.91
CA CYS A 331 6.16 -0.73 -18.57
C CYS A 331 4.70 -0.34 -18.45
N ARG A 332 4.33 0.19 -17.28
CA ARG A 332 3.16 1.02 -16.94
C ARG A 332 2.86 0.76 -15.47
N GLU A 333 3.18 1.71 -14.61
CA GLU A 333 2.69 1.66 -13.24
C GLU A 333 1.19 1.96 -13.25
N GLU A 334 0.47 0.87 -13.23
CA GLU A 334 -0.95 0.76 -13.00
C GLU A 334 -1.16 0.82 -11.48
N THR A 335 -2.13 1.61 -11.04
CA THR A 335 -2.47 1.78 -9.63
C THR A 335 -2.85 0.44 -9.01
N PRO A 336 -2.60 0.16 -7.72
CA PRO A 336 -2.93 -1.15 -7.12
C PRO A 336 -4.37 -1.61 -7.41
N LEU A 337 -5.34 -0.70 -7.32
CA LEU A 337 -6.74 -0.96 -7.68
C LEU A 337 -6.95 -1.24 -9.18
N LYS A 338 -6.16 -0.61 -10.05
CA LYS A 338 -6.23 -0.82 -11.51
C LYS A 338 -5.54 -2.12 -11.91
N ARG A 339 -4.44 -2.51 -11.24
CA ARG A 339 -3.82 -3.83 -11.39
C ARG A 339 -4.80 -4.92 -10.97
N LEU A 340 -5.50 -4.73 -9.85
CA LEU A 340 -6.60 -5.58 -9.43
C LEU A 340 -7.66 -5.70 -10.55
N GLN A 341 -8.19 -4.59 -11.05
CA GLN A 341 -9.23 -4.60 -12.08
C GLN A 341 -8.77 -5.17 -13.42
N GLU A 342 -7.53 -4.90 -13.84
CA GLU A 342 -6.95 -5.46 -15.06
C GLU A 342 -6.77 -6.98 -14.94
N HIS A 343 -6.37 -7.47 -13.76
CA HIS A 343 -6.30 -8.90 -13.48
C HIS A 343 -7.68 -9.57 -13.61
N HIS A 344 -8.71 -8.97 -13.01
CA HIS A 344 -10.10 -9.45 -13.13
C HIS A 344 -10.60 -9.41 -14.59
N GLN A 345 -10.25 -8.36 -15.35
CA GLN A 345 -10.63 -8.24 -16.75
C GLN A 345 -9.95 -9.30 -17.62
N GLN A 346 -8.65 -9.56 -17.40
CA GLN A 346 -7.92 -10.62 -18.10
C GLN A 346 -8.47 -12.02 -17.79
N GLN A 347 -8.89 -12.27 -16.56
CA GLN A 347 -9.53 -13.54 -16.16
C GLN A 347 -10.95 -13.69 -16.75
N LYS A 348 -11.76 -12.63 -16.77
CA LYS A 348 -13.07 -12.64 -17.46
C LYS A 348 -12.94 -12.84 -18.97
N GLU A 349 -11.88 -12.30 -19.59
CA GLU A 349 -11.62 -12.52 -21.01
C GLU A 349 -11.15 -13.96 -21.29
N ALA A 350 -10.50 -14.64 -20.34
CA ALA A 350 -10.14 -16.06 -20.42
C ALA A 350 -11.38 -16.97 -20.50
N GLU A 351 -12.46 -16.63 -19.76
CA GLU A 351 -13.74 -17.35 -19.85
C GLU A 351 -14.47 -17.10 -21.20
N SER A 352 -14.15 -16.02 -21.91
CA SER A 352 -14.81 -15.63 -23.18
C SER A 352 -14.28 -16.30 -24.45
N GLY A 353 -13.39 -17.30 -24.34
CA GLY A 353 -13.03 -18.20 -25.44
C GLY A 353 -12.08 -17.64 -26.51
N LYS A 354 -11.32 -16.58 -26.22
CA LYS A 354 -10.18 -16.19 -27.10
C LYS A 354 -9.06 -17.23 -26.97
N PRO A 355 -8.30 -17.53 -28.04
CA PRO A 355 -7.16 -18.44 -27.96
C PRO A 355 -6.08 -17.81 -27.07
N GLN A 356 -6.00 -18.29 -25.83
CA GLN A 356 -5.11 -17.76 -24.81
C GLN A 356 -3.75 -18.45 -24.93
N GLU A 357 -2.67 -17.67 -24.82
CA GLU A 357 -1.31 -18.18 -24.69
C GLU A 357 -1.22 -19.04 -23.43
N GLN A 358 -1.28 -20.37 -23.60
CA GLN A 358 -1.29 -21.32 -22.50
C GLN A 358 0.14 -21.50 -22.01
N SER A 359 0.44 -20.97 -20.82
CA SER A 359 1.76 -21.13 -20.23
C SER A 359 2.03 -22.62 -19.98
N MET A 360 3.13 -23.14 -20.53
CA MET A 360 3.59 -24.53 -20.33
C MET A 360 3.92 -24.88 -18.87
N TYR A 361 3.85 -23.91 -17.96
CA TYR A 361 4.16 -24.04 -16.54
C TYR A 361 3.04 -23.46 -15.68
N CYS A 362 2.89 -23.96 -14.45
CA CYS A 362 1.91 -23.49 -13.47
C CYS A 362 2.29 -22.10 -12.94
N LYS A 363 1.89 -21.06 -13.68
CA LYS A 363 2.19 -19.65 -13.36
C LYS A 363 1.76 -19.27 -11.93
N GLU A 364 0.61 -19.76 -11.48
CA GLU A 364 0.09 -19.49 -10.13
C GLU A 364 1.02 -20.00 -9.03
N LEU A 365 1.71 -21.12 -9.24
CA LEU A 365 2.64 -21.66 -8.26
C LEU A 365 3.95 -20.86 -8.21
N LEU A 366 4.45 -20.39 -9.35
CA LEU A 366 5.66 -19.55 -9.39
C LEU A 366 5.39 -18.14 -8.84
N LEU A 367 4.19 -17.62 -9.15
CA LEU A 367 3.74 -16.29 -8.77
C LEU A 367 2.70 -16.33 -7.65
N SER A 368 2.88 -17.18 -6.62
CA SER A 368 2.15 -17.07 -5.33
C SER A 368 3.05 -16.47 -4.23
N GLY A 369 2.49 -15.78 -3.23
CA GLY A 369 3.21 -15.20 -2.09
C GLY A 369 3.59 -13.70 -2.21
N ALA A 370 4.73 -13.30 -1.64
CA ALA A 370 5.29 -11.94 -1.80
C ALA A 370 6.40 -11.93 -2.87
N THR A 371 7.20 -12.99 -2.96
CA THR A 371 8.25 -13.16 -3.98
C THR A 371 7.88 -14.22 -5.04
N GLU A 372 8.66 -14.29 -6.12
CA GLU A 372 8.49 -15.27 -7.18
C GLU A 372 9.43 -16.46 -6.93
N PHE A 373 8.94 -17.68 -7.07
CA PHE A 373 9.79 -18.88 -7.02
C PHE A 373 10.38 -19.19 -8.39
N CYS A 374 11.61 -19.67 -8.40
CA CYS A 374 12.19 -20.30 -9.58
C CYS A 374 11.76 -21.77 -9.69
N PHE A 375 11.94 -22.35 -10.88
CA PHE A 375 11.56 -23.74 -11.13
C PHE A 375 12.27 -24.75 -10.21
N GLU A 376 13.52 -24.46 -9.83
CA GLU A 376 14.30 -25.37 -8.99
C GLU A 376 13.85 -25.32 -7.53
N GLU A 377 13.46 -24.15 -7.02
CA GLU A 377 12.84 -24.01 -5.69
C GLU A 377 11.53 -24.80 -5.61
N LEU A 378 10.70 -24.72 -6.66
CA LEU A 378 9.45 -25.47 -6.72
C LEU A 378 9.70 -27.00 -6.74
N ARG A 379 10.76 -27.44 -7.42
CA ARG A 379 11.14 -28.86 -7.46
C ARG A 379 11.68 -29.31 -6.10
N ALA A 380 12.52 -28.50 -5.46
CA ALA A 380 13.07 -28.78 -4.14
C ALA A 380 11.95 -28.93 -3.10
N GLU A 381 10.96 -28.03 -3.09
CA GLU A 381 9.80 -28.13 -2.19
C GLU A 381 9.00 -29.41 -2.38
N ARG A 382 8.72 -29.79 -3.63
CA ARG A 382 8.03 -31.07 -3.92
C ARG A 382 8.84 -32.27 -3.45
N TYR A 383 10.16 -32.22 -3.61
CA TYR A 383 11.06 -33.25 -3.11
C TYR A 383 11.01 -33.34 -1.58
N PHE A 384 11.09 -32.20 -0.87
CA PHE A 384 11.00 -32.18 0.59
C PHE A 384 9.64 -32.65 1.12
N LYS A 385 8.52 -32.25 0.48
CA LYS A 385 7.17 -32.74 0.82
C LYS A 385 7.09 -34.27 0.66
N LYS A 386 7.66 -34.82 -0.42
CA LYS A 386 7.72 -36.26 -0.65
C LYS A 386 8.56 -36.99 0.41
N MET A 387 9.75 -36.48 0.72
CA MET A 387 10.62 -37.06 1.76
C MET A 387 9.97 -37.02 3.16
N ALA A 388 9.23 -35.95 3.46
CA ALA A 388 8.49 -35.82 4.71
C ALA A 388 7.34 -36.83 4.81
N GLN A 389 6.58 -37.04 3.72
CA GLN A 389 5.54 -38.07 3.65
C GLN A 389 6.14 -39.48 3.84
N GLU A 390 7.21 -39.81 3.11
CA GLU A 390 7.89 -41.11 3.25
C GLU A 390 8.41 -41.33 4.67
N SER A 391 8.93 -40.29 5.32
CA SER A 391 9.40 -40.36 6.71
C SER A 391 8.26 -40.55 7.70
N GLN A 392 7.11 -39.91 7.47
CA GLN A 392 5.89 -40.09 8.29
C GLN A 392 5.29 -41.49 8.12
N GLU A 393 5.24 -42.01 6.89
CA GLU A 393 4.78 -43.36 6.59
C GLU A 393 5.69 -44.42 7.24
N ALA A 394 7.01 -44.24 7.15
CA ALA A 394 7.98 -45.13 7.81
C ALA A 394 7.84 -45.12 9.35
N ARG A 395 7.48 -43.97 9.93
CA ARG A 395 7.21 -43.85 11.37
C ARG A 395 5.90 -44.52 11.76
N GLY A 396 4.83 -44.32 10.99
CA GLY A 396 3.54 -44.99 11.20
C GLY A 396 3.61 -46.52 11.06
N GLN A 397 4.44 -47.04 10.14
CA GLN A 397 4.68 -48.48 10.01
C GLN A 397 5.46 -49.06 11.21
N LYS A 398 6.42 -48.32 11.77
CA LYS A 398 7.12 -48.73 13.00
C LYS A 398 6.20 -48.77 14.22
N ASP A 399 5.26 -47.82 14.31
CA ASP A 399 4.30 -47.75 15.42
C ASP A 399 3.21 -48.83 15.31
N GLN A 400 2.81 -49.24 14.09
CA GLN A 400 1.91 -50.40 13.88
C GLN A 400 2.59 -51.74 14.15
N ALA A 401 3.88 -51.88 13.81
CA ALA A 401 4.66 -53.09 14.07
C ALA A 401 4.95 -53.30 15.56
N SER A 402 5.14 -52.21 16.33
CA SER A 402 5.31 -52.28 17.79
C SER A 402 3.99 -52.53 18.53
N GLY A 403 2.86 -52.02 18.02
CA GLY A 403 1.53 -52.31 18.58
C GLY A 403 1.04 -53.74 18.34
N SER A 404 1.43 -54.39 17.24
CA SER A 404 1.05 -55.80 16.96
C SER A 404 1.91 -56.83 17.70
N ALA A 405 3.07 -56.44 18.23
CA ALA A 405 3.94 -57.33 19.02
C ALA A 405 3.60 -57.34 20.52
N ALA A 406 2.63 -56.51 20.96
CA ALA A 406 2.24 -56.33 22.36
C ALA A 406 0.86 -56.93 22.72
N ASN A 407 0.26 -57.73 21.82
CA ASN A 407 -1.01 -58.43 22.05
C ASN A 407 -0.82 -59.95 22.08
#